data_AF-A0A923ZIC6-F1
#
_entry.id   AF-A0A923ZIC6-F1
#
_cell.length_a   1.000
_cell.length_b   1.000
_cell.length_c   1.000
_cell.angle_alpha   90.00
_cell.angle_beta   90.00
_cell.angle_gamma   90.00
#
_symmetry.space_group_name_H-M   'P 1'
#
loop_
_entity.id
_entity.type
_entity.pdbx_description
1 polymer ?
#
loop_
_entity_poly.entity_id
_entity_poly.type
_entity_poly.pdbx_seq_one_letter_code
_entity_poly.pdbx_strand_id
1 'polypeptide(L)'
;MHLFFRKIWLVCGCFIVYAQVMAQVKLHATIFPDVIGKEEVFTYKVTVENSANVTKFTAPNFNNFILLNAPVPIYGNRQHKGQAGEYVTIEYLLKPKKPGRFIINGAKIFIKGKQLLSNTVTVRVNKVDIFDPFAQPVLQPEFNDYIFHTGDSLAEKVGKNMLLRLEVDKTSSYVGEPIIASYKLYTRLKSESKLTQNPSYNGFSVIDMQPP
;
A
#
# COMPACT_ATOMS: atom_id res chain seq x y z
N MET A 1 45.50 -30.18 -22.48
CA MET A 1 44.09 -30.35 -22.05
C MET A 1 43.79 -29.85 -20.63
N HIS A 2 44.72 -29.88 -19.66
CA HIS A 2 44.45 -29.44 -18.27
C HIS A 2 44.12 -27.95 -18.05
N LEU A 3 44.62 -27.03 -18.90
CA LEU A 3 44.33 -25.60 -18.76
C LEU A 3 42.93 -25.18 -19.21
N PHE A 4 42.29 -25.95 -20.11
CA PHE A 4 40.94 -25.65 -20.61
C PHE A 4 39.87 -26.00 -19.55
N PHE A 5 40.05 -27.13 -18.87
CA PHE A 5 39.18 -27.54 -17.76
C PHE A 5 39.24 -26.58 -16.56
N ARG A 6 40.41 -26.00 -16.28
CA ARG A 6 40.59 -25.04 -15.16
C ARG A 6 39.88 -23.71 -15.41
N LYS A 7 39.78 -23.27 -16.67
CA LYS A 7 39.03 -22.05 -17.05
C LYS A 7 37.52 -22.26 -17.03
N ILE A 8 37.04 -23.44 -17.40
CA ILE A 8 35.61 -23.80 -17.32
C ILE A 8 35.14 -23.84 -15.86
N TRP A 9 35.97 -24.35 -14.94
CA TRP A 9 35.64 -24.38 -13.51
C TRP A 9 35.55 -22.98 -12.87
N LEU A 10 36.42 -22.04 -13.29
CA LEU A 10 36.38 -20.65 -12.84
C LEU A 10 35.17 -19.87 -13.37
N VAL A 11 34.71 -20.14 -14.59
CA VAL A 11 33.53 -19.48 -15.18
C VAL A 11 32.22 -20.01 -14.58
N CYS A 12 32.12 -21.32 -14.31
CA CYS A 12 30.97 -21.90 -13.60
C CYS A 12 30.89 -21.44 -12.13
N GLY A 13 32.03 -21.27 -11.46
CA GLY A 13 32.08 -20.73 -10.09
C GLY A 13 31.54 -19.30 -10.00
N CYS A 14 31.79 -18.46 -11.00
CA CYS A 14 31.29 -17.08 -11.03
C CYS A 14 29.80 -17.00 -11.39
N PHE A 15 29.26 -17.96 -12.14
CA PHE A 15 27.83 -18.03 -12.50
C PHE A 15 26.94 -18.52 -11.34
N ILE A 16 27.48 -19.37 -10.45
CA ILE A 16 26.75 -19.87 -9.27
C ILE A 16 26.62 -18.79 -8.17
N VAL A 17 27.54 -17.81 -8.11
CA VAL A 17 27.46 -16.69 -7.16
C VAL A 17 26.40 -15.65 -7.56
N TYR A 18 26.02 -15.60 -8.84
CA TYR A 18 25.05 -14.60 -9.34
C TYR A 18 23.57 -15.00 -9.10
N ALA A 19 23.29 -16.25 -8.70
CA ALA A 19 21.93 -16.80 -8.66
C ALA A 19 21.20 -16.66 -7.32
N GLN A 20 21.74 -15.95 -6.33
CA GLN A 20 21.09 -15.77 -5.02
C GLN A 20 20.70 -14.32 -4.78
N VAL A 21 19.92 -13.72 -5.70
CA VAL A 21 19.15 -12.51 -5.38
C VAL A 21 17.91 -12.95 -4.61
N MET A 22 18.10 -13.42 -3.37
CA MET A 22 17.00 -13.56 -2.41
C MET A 22 16.57 -12.16 -2.01
N ALA A 23 15.33 -11.78 -2.31
CA ALA A 23 14.79 -10.48 -1.95
C ALA A 23 14.98 -10.24 -0.43
N GLN A 24 15.62 -9.12 -0.08
CA GLN A 24 15.89 -8.78 1.31
C GLN A 24 14.57 -8.65 2.09
N VAL A 25 14.48 -9.30 3.25
CA VAL A 25 13.34 -9.19 4.15
C VAL A 25 13.24 -7.74 4.63
N LYS A 26 12.07 -7.11 4.43
CA LYS A 26 11.81 -5.74 4.88
C LYS A 26 10.76 -5.77 5.99
N LEU A 27 11.07 -5.11 7.09
CA LEU A 27 10.18 -4.97 8.24
C LEU A 27 9.90 -3.50 8.46
N HIS A 28 8.63 -3.11 8.44
CA HIS A 28 8.21 -1.75 8.72
C HIS A 28 6.89 -1.71 9.48
N ALA A 29 6.70 -0.66 10.28
CA ALA A 29 5.50 -0.35 11.02
C ALA A 29 4.90 0.96 10.52
N THR A 30 3.58 1.00 10.39
CA THR A 30 2.81 2.17 9.97
C THR A 30 1.64 2.40 10.93
N ILE A 31 1.17 3.64 10.97
CA ILE A 31 -0.03 4.02 11.70
C ILE A 31 -0.95 4.83 10.80
N PHE A 32 -2.24 4.70 11.03
CA PHE A 32 -3.23 5.52 10.36
C PHE A 32 -4.52 5.61 11.20
N PRO A 33 -5.06 6.82 11.44
CA PRO A 33 -4.43 8.14 11.25
C PRO A 33 -3.24 8.38 12.22
N ASP A 34 -2.36 9.33 11.94
CA ASP A 34 -1.24 9.71 12.82
C ASP A 34 -1.57 10.85 13.80
N VAL A 35 -2.71 11.51 13.60
CA VAL A 35 -3.30 12.54 14.47
C VAL A 35 -4.75 12.15 14.77
N ILE A 36 -5.09 12.06 16.07
CA ILE A 36 -6.42 11.63 16.53
C ILE A 36 -6.87 12.40 17.78
N GLY A 37 -8.18 12.39 18.05
CA GLY A 37 -8.79 12.78 19.31
C GLY A 37 -8.57 11.74 20.42
N LYS A 38 -8.85 12.12 21.66
CA LYS A 38 -8.73 11.22 22.83
C LYS A 38 -9.71 10.04 22.74
N GLU A 39 -10.90 10.28 22.20
CA GLU A 39 -11.95 9.26 22.11
C GLU A 39 -11.90 8.42 20.83
N GLU A 40 -11.08 8.83 19.86
CA GLU A 40 -10.87 8.18 18.57
C GLU A 40 -9.91 6.99 18.65
N VAL A 41 -9.85 6.23 17.56
CA VAL A 41 -9.01 5.04 17.41
C VAL A 41 -8.07 5.23 16.24
N PHE A 42 -6.87 4.64 16.34
CA PHE A 42 -5.96 4.53 15.21
C PHE A 42 -5.52 3.08 15.05
N THR A 43 -5.13 2.77 13.83
CA THR A 43 -4.63 1.46 13.48
C THR A 43 -3.11 1.47 13.46
N TYR A 44 -2.50 0.49 14.12
CA TYR A 44 -1.09 0.18 14.05
C TYR A 44 -0.88 -1.10 13.23
N LYS A 45 -0.09 -1.02 12.16
CA LYS A 45 0.21 -2.15 11.28
C LYS A 45 1.70 -2.43 11.27
N VAL A 46 2.07 -3.70 11.34
CA VAL A 46 3.44 -4.18 11.12
C VAL A 46 3.46 -5.09 9.92
N THR A 47 4.26 -4.74 8.92
CA THR A 47 4.36 -5.47 7.67
C THR A 47 5.75 -6.07 7.52
N VAL A 48 5.79 -7.39 7.30
CA VAL A 48 6.97 -8.15 6.89
C VAL A 48 6.82 -8.43 5.41
N GLU A 49 7.77 -7.97 4.59
CA GLU A 49 7.84 -8.28 3.16
C GLU A 49 8.96 -9.28 2.88
N ASN A 50 8.77 -10.09 1.83
CA ASN A 50 9.69 -11.13 1.36
C ASN A 50 9.92 -12.26 2.38
N SER A 51 8.96 -12.49 3.28
CA SER A 51 9.00 -13.62 4.21
C SER A 51 7.63 -13.93 4.82
N ALA A 52 7.12 -15.15 4.63
CA ALA A 52 5.98 -15.68 5.39
C ALA A 52 6.36 -16.36 6.72
N ASN A 53 7.66 -16.64 6.95
CA ASN A 53 8.15 -17.41 8.09
C ASN A 53 8.38 -16.53 9.34
N VAL A 54 7.30 -16.01 9.90
CA VAL A 54 7.33 -15.32 11.20
C VAL A 54 7.20 -16.36 12.32
N THR A 55 8.29 -16.64 13.04
CA THR A 55 8.27 -17.66 14.11
C THR A 55 7.84 -17.08 15.46
N LYS A 56 8.17 -15.81 15.71
CA LYS A 56 7.77 -15.12 16.95
C LYS A 56 7.61 -13.63 16.70
N PHE A 57 6.44 -13.10 17.04
CA PHE A 57 6.14 -11.67 17.05
C PHE A 57 6.08 -11.18 18.49
N THR A 58 6.69 -10.03 18.77
CA THR A 58 6.58 -9.35 20.06
C THR A 58 6.14 -7.91 19.80
N ALA A 59 4.93 -7.59 20.26
CA ALA A 59 4.34 -6.28 20.15
C ALA A 59 5.19 -5.20 20.85
N PRO A 60 5.18 -3.96 20.35
CA PRO A 60 5.71 -2.82 21.10
C PRO A 60 4.98 -2.61 22.42
N ASN A 61 5.57 -1.75 23.26
CA ASN A 61 4.91 -1.32 24.49
C ASN A 61 3.70 -0.41 24.17
N PHE A 62 2.50 -0.87 24.54
CA PHE A 62 1.24 -0.14 24.37
C PHE A 62 0.64 0.40 25.69
N ASN A 63 1.44 0.63 26.73
CA ASN A 63 0.94 1.06 28.06
C ASN A 63 0.04 2.30 28.03
N ASN A 64 0.29 3.23 27.09
CA ASN A 64 -0.49 4.46 26.90
C ASN A 64 -1.79 4.26 26.11
N PHE A 65 -2.08 3.04 25.65
CA PHE A 65 -3.20 2.72 24.78
C PHE A 65 -4.05 1.58 25.37
N ILE A 66 -5.31 1.57 24.99
CA ILE A 66 -6.24 0.48 25.21
C ILE A 66 -6.28 -0.29 23.89
N LEU A 67 -6.06 -1.60 23.97
CA LEU A 67 -6.16 -2.48 22.82
C LEU A 67 -7.62 -2.91 22.64
N LEU A 68 -8.20 -2.62 21.48
CA LEU A 68 -9.61 -2.89 21.19
C LEU A 68 -9.84 -4.23 20.48
N ASN A 69 -8.82 -4.78 19.83
CA ASN A 69 -8.90 -6.07 19.14
C ASN A 69 -7.69 -6.96 19.43
N ALA A 70 -7.87 -8.28 19.28
CA ALA A 70 -6.74 -9.18 19.20
C ALA A 70 -6.06 -9.04 17.82
N PRO A 71 -4.72 -9.12 17.75
CA PRO A 71 -4.01 -9.03 16.47
C PRO A 71 -4.30 -10.23 15.58
N VAL A 72 -4.69 -9.96 14.35
CA VAL A 72 -4.87 -10.99 13.33
C VAL A 72 -3.76 -10.85 12.27
N PRO A 73 -2.96 -11.91 12.01
CA PRO A 73 -1.99 -11.90 10.93
C PRO A 73 -2.71 -12.10 9.59
N ILE A 74 -2.45 -11.20 8.65
CA ILE A 74 -2.94 -11.22 7.27
C ILE A 74 -1.79 -11.64 6.38
N TYR A 75 -1.94 -12.77 5.71
CA TYR A 75 -0.97 -13.31 4.76
C TYR A 75 -1.37 -12.95 3.33
N GLY A 76 -0.40 -12.62 2.49
CA GLY A 76 -0.67 -12.37 1.10
C GLY A 76 0.56 -12.51 0.21
N ASN A 77 0.30 -12.56 -1.08
CA ASN A 77 1.32 -12.59 -2.12
C ASN A 77 1.29 -11.26 -2.88
N ARG A 78 2.43 -10.60 -3.01
CA ARG A 78 2.62 -9.50 -3.96
C ARG A 78 3.24 -10.07 -5.22
N GLN A 79 2.53 -9.96 -6.32
CA GLN A 79 3.08 -10.08 -7.66
C GLN A 79 3.05 -8.68 -8.28
N HIS A 80 4.19 -8.01 -8.35
CA HIS A 80 4.31 -6.75 -9.05
C HIS A 80 5.57 -6.77 -9.93
N LYS A 81 5.39 -6.60 -11.25
CA LYS A 81 6.47 -6.64 -12.27
C LYS A 81 7.42 -7.84 -12.18
N GLY A 82 6.88 -9.06 -12.06
CA GLY A 82 7.67 -10.29 -12.10
C GLY A 82 8.47 -10.63 -10.82
N GLN A 83 8.44 -9.78 -9.78
CA GLN A 83 8.94 -10.14 -8.46
C GLN A 83 7.79 -10.71 -7.63
N ALA A 84 7.84 -12.02 -7.39
CA ALA A 84 6.99 -12.68 -6.41
C ALA A 84 7.57 -12.41 -5.01
N GLY A 85 6.76 -11.84 -4.13
CA GLY A 85 7.13 -11.60 -2.73
C GLY A 85 5.97 -11.88 -1.80
N GLU A 86 6.19 -12.72 -0.79
CA GLU A 86 5.22 -12.96 0.27
C GLU A 86 5.23 -11.80 1.28
N TYR A 87 4.09 -11.51 1.89
CA TYR A 87 4.04 -10.58 3.01
C TYR A 87 3.10 -11.05 4.12
N VAL A 88 3.41 -10.63 5.34
CA VAL A 88 2.58 -10.82 6.53
C VAL A 88 2.35 -9.47 7.17
N THR A 89 1.08 -9.12 7.40
CA THR A 89 0.70 -7.88 8.09
C THR A 89 0.00 -8.23 9.39
N ILE A 90 0.43 -7.63 10.50
CA ILE A 90 -0.22 -7.78 11.81
C ILE A 90 -0.80 -6.42 12.20
N GLU A 91 -2.10 -6.40 12.51
CA GLU A 91 -2.87 -5.19 12.72
C GLU A 91 -3.43 -5.10 14.15
N TYR A 92 -3.30 -3.92 14.77
CA TYR A 92 -3.82 -3.59 16.10
C TYR A 92 -4.66 -2.31 16.01
N LEU A 93 -5.80 -2.30 16.68
CA LEU A 93 -6.67 -1.14 16.85
C LEU A 93 -6.49 -0.59 18.26
N LEU A 94 -5.99 0.64 18.34
CA LEU A 94 -5.52 1.24 19.58
C LEU A 94 -6.31 2.53 19.88
N LYS A 95 -6.76 2.66 21.13
CA LYS A 95 -7.37 3.87 21.66
C LYS A 95 -6.44 4.54 22.69
N PRO A 96 -6.15 5.84 22.62
CA PRO A 96 -5.28 6.49 23.59
C PRO A 96 -5.94 6.66 24.95
N LYS A 97 -5.17 6.52 26.03
CA LYS A 97 -5.66 6.74 27.41
C LYS A 97 -5.67 8.20 27.81
N LYS A 98 -4.73 8.99 27.26
CA LYS A 98 -4.52 10.40 27.59
C LYS A 98 -4.11 11.17 26.34
N PRO A 99 -4.38 12.48 26.28
CA PRO A 99 -3.81 13.34 25.26
C PRO A 99 -2.30 13.51 25.38
N GLY A 100 -1.64 13.78 24.24
CA GLY A 100 -0.20 13.99 24.18
C GLY A 100 0.43 13.40 22.91
N ARG A 101 1.75 13.50 22.83
CA ARG A 101 2.55 12.88 21.77
C ARG A 101 3.12 11.57 22.28
N PHE A 102 2.79 10.46 21.63
CA PHE A 102 3.27 9.13 22.02
C PHE A 102 4.15 8.54 20.94
N ILE A 103 5.31 8.03 21.35
CA ILE A 103 6.24 7.31 20.49
C ILE A 103 6.06 5.82 20.75
N ILE A 104 5.75 5.08 19.69
CA ILE A 104 5.64 3.63 19.71
C ILE A 104 6.96 3.09 19.13
N ASN A 105 7.68 2.35 19.97
CA ASN A 105 8.95 1.75 19.57
C ASN A 105 8.75 0.61 18.56
N GLY A 106 9.84 0.20 17.91
CA GLY A 106 9.80 -0.87 16.92
C GLY A 106 9.32 -2.21 17.49
N ALA A 107 8.49 -2.92 16.72
CA ALA A 107 8.10 -4.29 17.00
C ALA A 107 9.29 -5.23 16.76
N LYS A 108 9.41 -6.28 17.57
CA LYS A 108 10.47 -7.29 17.43
C LYS A 108 9.91 -8.54 16.77
N ILE A 109 10.61 -9.02 15.74
CA ILE A 109 10.23 -10.23 15.01
C ILE A 109 11.44 -11.15 14.88
N PHE A 110 11.22 -12.45 15.05
CA PHE A 110 12.22 -13.48 14.76
C PHE A 110 11.92 -14.14 13.41
N ILE A 111 12.89 -14.07 12.49
CA ILE A 111 12.82 -14.66 11.16
C ILE A 111 14.13 -15.40 10.91
N LYS A 112 14.06 -16.71 10.58
CA LYS A 112 15.23 -17.56 10.33
C LYS A 112 16.31 -17.47 11.44
N GLY A 113 15.88 -17.42 12.70
CA GLY A 113 16.77 -17.31 13.86
C GLY A 113 17.38 -15.92 14.11
N LYS A 114 17.14 -14.93 13.22
CA LYS A 114 17.60 -13.55 13.40
C LYS A 114 16.47 -12.67 13.94
N GLN A 115 16.78 -11.85 14.95
CA GLN A 115 15.87 -10.82 15.43
C GLN A 115 15.96 -9.58 14.53
N LEU A 116 14.80 -9.10 14.08
CA LEU A 116 14.63 -7.85 13.35
C LEU A 116 13.74 -6.89 14.16
N LEU A 117 13.98 -5.60 13.99
CA LEU A 117 13.24 -4.51 14.63
C LEU A 117 12.62 -3.62 13.56
N SER A 118 11.35 -3.26 13.72
CA SER A 118 10.70 -2.28 12.84
C SER A 118 11.12 -0.84 13.17
N ASN A 119 10.76 0.10 12.31
CA ASN A 119 10.84 1.53 12.61
C ASN A 119 9.91 1.92 13.76
N THR A 120 10.21 3.07 14.36
CA THR A 120 9.37 3.76 15.34
C THR A 120 8.29 4.57 14.65
N VAL A 121 7.13 4.72 15.29
CA VAL A 121 6.02 5.55 14.80
C VAL A 121 5.56 6.50 15.91
N THR A 122 5.03 7.66 15.53
CA THR A 122 4.59 8.70 16.48
C THR A 122 3.13 9.03 16.23
N VAL A 123 2.29 8.90 17.26
CA VAL A 123 0.88 9.33 17.22
C VAL A 123 0.71 10.60 18.04
N ARG A 124 -0.05 11.55 17.51
CA ARG A 124 -0.41 12.80 18.21
C ARG A 124 -1.87 12.71 18.64
N VAL A 125 -2.11 12.90 19.93
CA VAL A 125 -3.45 12.85 20.54
C VAL A 125 -3.82 14.23 21.04
N ASN A 126 -4.83 14.83 20.44
CA ASN A 126 -5.27 16.17 20.78
C ASN A 126 -5.98 16.19 22.15
N LYS A 127 -5.74 17.25 22.92
CA LYS A 127 -6.29 17.41 24.29
C LYS A 127 -7.79 17.57 24.33
N VAL A 128 -8.40 17.92 23.21
CA VAL A 128 -9.78 18.34 23.17
C VAL A 128 -10.38 17.93 21.83
N ASP A 129 -11.48 17.20 21.89
CA ASP A 129 -12.57 17.40 20.95
C ASP A 129 -13.23 18.70 21.41
N ILE A 130 -12.68 19.87 21.03
CA ILE A 130 -13.40 21.11 21.32
C ILE A 130 -14.60 21.06 20.38
N PHE A 131 -15.74 20.58 20.88
CA PHE A 131 -17.01 21.05 20.37
C PHE A 131 -17.15 22.48 20.88
N ASP A 132 -16.48 23.41 20.22
CA ASP A 132 -16.76 24.83 20.38
C ASP A 132 -17.87 25.13 19.37
N PRO A 133 -19.09 25.46 19.83
CA PRO A 133 -20.20 25.79 18.94
C PRO A 133 -19.91 26.99 18.02
N PHE A 134 -18.83 27.73 18.30
CA PHE A 134 -18.38 28.92 17.59
C PHE A 134 -16.96 28.80 17.03
N ALA A 135 -16.22 27.72 17.28
CA ALA A 135 -14.98 27.48 16.56
C ALA A 135 -15.33 27.09 15.13
N GLN A 136 -14.69 27.73 14.17
CA GLN A 136 -14.65 27.18 12.83
C GLN A 136 -14.07 25.76 12.96
N PRO A 137 -14.81 24.72 12.52
CA PRO A 137 -14.32 23.36 12.59
C PRO A 137 -12.95 23.35 11.93
N VAL A 138 -11.92 22.88 12.64
CA VAL A 138 -10.69 22.46 11.97
C VAL A 138 -11.19 21.41 11.01
N LEU A 139 -11.08 21.70 9.71
CA LEU A 139 -11.31 20.73 8.67
C LEU A 139 -10.35 19.56 8.98
N GLN A 140 -10.85 18.55 9.70
CA GLN A 140 -10.64 17.19 9.26
C GLN A 140 -10.88 17.27 7.75
N PRO A 141 -10.01 16.73 6.88
CA PRO A 141 -10.36 16.64 5.47
C PRO A 141 -11.68 15.89 5.45
N GLU A 142 -12.76 16.65 5.34
CA GLU A 142 -14.12 16.18 5.25
C GLU A 142 -14.04 15.34 4.00
N PHE A 143 -13.98 14.03 4.20
CA PHE A 143 -14.01 13.09 3.09
C PHE A 143 -15.39 13.14 2.41
N ASN A 144 -16.21 14.18 2.61
CA ASN A 144 -17.44 14.50 1.89
C ASN A 144 -17.21 15.22 0.55
N ASP A 145 -15.98 15.41 0.09
CA ASP A 145 -15.71 16.01 -1.23
C ASP A 145 -16.29 15.19 -2.40
N TYR A 146 -16.81 13.99 -2.16
CA TYR A 146 -17.49 13.20 -3.20
C TYR A 146 -18.97 13.60 -3.46
N ILE A 147 -19.57 14.45 -2.64
CA ILE A 147 -20.94 14.96 -2.83
C ILE A 147 -20.86 16.34 -3.48
N PHE A 148 -21.70 16.60 -4.49
CA PHE A 148 -21.84 17.92 -5.09
C PHE A 148 -22.78 18.79 -4.25
N HIS A 149 -22.32 19.99 -3.90
CA HIS A 149 -23.11 21.04 -3.28
C HIS A 149 -23.34 22.20 -4.27
N THR A 150 -24.39 22.98 -4.02
CA THR A 150 -24.70 24.17 -4.81
C THR A 150 -23.58 25.20 -4.67
N GLY A 151 -22.92 25.54 -5.78
CA GLY A 151 -21.79 26.49 -5.80
C GLY A 151 -20.42 25.85 -6.03
N ASP A 152 -20.32 24.51 -6.06
CA ASP A 152 -19.07 23.83 -6.31
C ASP A 152 -18.60 23.96 -7.78
N SER A 153 -17.29 24.10 -7.96
CA SER A 153 -16.65 24.01 -9.27
C SER A 153 -16.63 22.55 -9.75
N LEU A 154 -17.37 22.26 -10.81
CA LEU A 154 -17.42 20.93 -11.44
C LEU A 154 -16.02 20.45 -11.84
N ALA A 155 -15.23 21.31 -12.47
CA ALA A 155 -13.90 20.95 -12.97
C ALA A 155 -12.94 20.58 -11.82
N GLU A 156 -12.98 21.32 -10.71
CA GLU A 156 -12.12 21.03 -9.56
C GLU A 156 -12.53 19.74 -8.85
N LYS A 157 -13.84 19.53 -8.66
CA LYS A 157 -14.34 18.30 -8.02
C LYS A 157 -14.03 17.06 -8.86
N VAL A 158 -14.22 17.13 -10.17
CA VAL A 158 -13.87 16.06 -11.09
C VAL A 158 -12.37 15.80 -11.02
N GLY A 159 -11.52 16.84 -11.09
CA GLY A 159 -10.06 16.67 -11.03
C GLY A 159 -9.55 16.05 -9.72
N LYS A 160 -10.23 16.29 -8.59
CA LYS A 160 -9.86 15.73 -7.27
C LYS A 160 -10.40 14.32 -7.03
N ASN A 161 -11.54 13.97 -7.64
CA ASN A 161 -12.32 12.78 -7.29
C ASN A 161 -12.50 11.77 -8.42
N MET A 162 -12.05 12.08 -9.64
CA MET A 162 -12.07 11.19 -10.79
C MET A 162 -10.67 11.07 -11.41
N LEU A 163 -10.27 9.84 -11.74
CA LEU A 163 -9.03 9.54 -12.43
C LEU A 163 -9.29 8.49 -13.51
N LEU A 164 -9.02 8.85 -14.77
CA LEU A 164 -9.00 7.91 -15.87
C LEU A 164 -7.57 7.45 -16.13
N ARG A 165 -7.33 6.15 -16.10
CA ARG A 165 -6.04 5.55 -16.43
C ARG A 165 -6.17 4.65 -17.65
N LEU A 166 -5.30 4.88 -18.63
CA LEU A 166 -5.08 3.96 -19.74
C LEU A 166 -3.85 3.09 -19.42
N GLU A 167 -4.05 1.78 -19.40
CA GLU A 167 -2.98 0.80 -19.28
C GLU A 167 -2.93 -0.01 -20.56
N VAL A 168 -1.75 -0.08 -21.20
CA VAL A 168 -1.52 -0.94 -22.36
C VAL A 168 -0.55 -2.05 -21.99
N ASP A 169 -0.74 -3.24 -22.56
CA ASP A 169 0.18 -4.36 -22.38
C ASP A 169 1.55 -4.10 -23.03
N LYS A 170 1.56 -3.39 -24.17
CA LYS A 170 2.77 -2.97 -24.89
C LYS A 170 2.59 -1.65 -25.63
N THR A 171 3.71 -0.93 -25.80
CA THR A 171 3.78 0.36 -26.49
C THR A 171 4.39 0.27 -27.89
N SER A 172 4.85 -0.92 -28.29
CA SER A 172 5.39 -1.21 -29.62
C SER A 172 4.93 -2.62 -30.01
N SER A 173 4.48 -2.77 -31.25
CA SER A 173 3.99 -4.03 -31.80
C SER A 173 4.29 -4.11 -33.30
N TYR A 174 4.34 -5.33 -33.82
CA TYR A 174 4.43 -5.55 -35.27
C TYR A 174 3.04 -5.64 -35.91
N VAL A 175 2.97 -5.55 -37.24
CA VAL A 175 1.72 -5.74 -37.98
C VAL A 175 1.17 -7.14 -37.72
N GLY A 176 -0.09 -7.22 -37.29
CA GLY A 176 -0.75 -8.48 -36.94
C GLY A 176 -0.68 -8.86 -35.46
N GLU A 177 0.08 -8.13 -34.63
CA GLU A 177 0.09 -8.36 -33.19
C GLU A 177 -0.97 -7.50 -32.48
N PRO A 178 -1.81 -8.10 -31.59
CA PRO A 178 -2.82 -7.35 -30.85
C PRO A 178 -2.18 -6.52 -29.74
N ILE A 179 -2.69 -5.30 -29.50
CA ILE A 179 -2.41 -4.49 -28.31
C ILE A 179 -3.66 -4.49 -27.45
N ILE A 180 -3.51 -4.77 -26.16
CA ILE A 180 -4.59 -4.74 -25.18
C ILE A 180 -4.54 -3.41 -24.44
N ALA A 181 -5.55 -2.58 -24.66
CA ALA A 181 -5.75 -1.32 -23.95
C ALA A 181 -6.86 -1.47 -22.89
N SER A 182 -6.52 -1.22 -21.64
CA SER A 182 -7.44 -1.24 -20.49
C SER A 182 -7.69 0.19 -19.98
N TYR A 183 -8.93 0.64 -20.08
CA TYR A 183 -9.36 1.93 -19.53
C TYR A 183 -9.97 1.72 -18.13
N LYS A 184 -9.33 2.28 -17.10
CA LYS A 184 -9.75 2.17 -15.71
C LYS A 184 -10.19 3.54 -15.20
N LEU A 185 -11.47 3.68 -14.90
CA LEU A 185 -12.02 4.88 -14.27
C LEU A 185 -12.12 4.65 -12.75
N TYR A 186 -11.35 5.41 -11.99
CA TYR A 186 -11.46 5.46 -10.54
C TYR A 186 -12.25 6.72 -10.17
N THR A 187 -13.37 6.55 -9.47
CA THR A 187 -14.20 7.68 -9.04
C THR A 187 -14.62 7.50 -7.59
N ARG A 188 -14.58 8.59 -6.82
CA ARG A 188 -15.27 8.69 -5.53
C ARG A 188 -16.65 9.33 -5.68
N LEU A 189 -16.89 10.06 -6.77
CA LEU A 189 -18.18 10.68 -7.06
C LEU A 189 -19.21 9.61 -7.40
N LYS A 190 -20.42 9.77 -6.88
CA LYS A 190 -21.59 8.98 -7.28
C LYS A 190 -21.98 9.40 -8.71
N SER A 191 -21.46 8.68 -9.70
CA SER A 191 -21.64 8.94 -11.12
C SER A 191 -21.99 7.63 -11.83
N GLU A 192 -22.97 7.69 -12.72
CA GLU A 192 -23.12 6.70 -13.77
C GLU A 192 -22.22 7.12 -14.93
N SER A 193 -21.27 6.26 -15.29
CA SER A 193 -20.32 6.52 -16.37
C SER A 193 -20.67 5.64 -17.56
N LYS A 194 -21.05 6.28 -18.67
CA LYS A 194 -21.25 5.60 -19.95
C LYS A 194 -20.26 6.16 -20.96
N LEU A 195 -19.59 5.27 -21.66
CA LEU A 195 -18.73 5.66 -22.77
C LEU A 195 -19.60 6.29 -23.86
N THR A 196 -19.44 7.59 -24.07
CA THR A 196 -20.25 8.37 -25.03
C THR A 196 -19.65 8.34 -26.42
N GLN A 197 -18.31 8.26 -26.50
CA GLN A 197 -17.57 8.21 -27.74
C GLN A 197 -16.35 7.32 -27.56
N ASN A 198 -16.12 6.45 -28.54
CA ASN A 198 -14.90 5.66 -28.60
C ASN A 198 -13.77 6.53 -29.17
N PRO A 199 -12.54 6.40 -28.65
CA PRO A 199 -11.36 6.97 -29.29
C PRO A 199 -11.25 6.51 -30.76
N SER A 200 -10.62 7.33 -31.60
CA SER A 200 -10.28 6.91 -32.96
C SER A 200 -9.10 5.95 -32.92
N TYR A 201 -9.28 4.73 -33.45
CA TYR A 201 -8.24 3.70 -33.53
C TYR A 201 -7.74 3.54 -34.97
N ASN A 202 -7.17 4.60 -35.54
CA ASN A 202 -6.72 4.61 -36.93
C ASN A 202 -5.61 3.57 -37.15
N GLY A 203 -5.81 2.68 -38.14
CA GLY A 203 -4.85 1.62 -38.46
C GLY A 203 -4.95 0.37 -37.59
N PHE A 204 -5.93 0.29 -36.68
CA PHE A 204 -6.17 -0.89 -35.85
C PHE A 204 -7.58 -1.45 -36.09
N SER A 205 -7.69 -2.78 -36.10
CA SER A 205 -8.97 -3.45 -35.90
C SER A 205 -9.27 -3.48 -34.41
N VAL A 206 -10.48 -3.09 -34.02
CA VAL A 206 -10.88 -2.94 -32.62
C VAL A 206 -11.83 -4.07 -32.24
N ILE A 207 -11.55 -4.71 -31.12
CA ILE A 207 -12.42 -5.73 -30.53
C ILE A 207 -12.63 -5.32 -29.07
N ASP A 208 -13.88 -5.04 -28.71
CA ASP A 208 -14.24 -4.77 -27.33
C ASP A 208 -14.28 -6.09 -26.55
N MET A 209 -13.47 -6.16 -25.50
CA MET A 209 -13.48 -7.30 -24.59
C MET A 209 -14.46 -7.03 -23.45
N GLN A 210 -15.24 -8.05 -23.06
CA GLN A 210 -16.05 -7.93 -21.84
C GLN A 210 -15.16 -7.80 -20.61
N PRO A 211 -15.52 -6.95 -19.64
CA PRO A 211 -14.84 -6.93 -18.36
C PRO A 211 -14.97 -8.30 -17.68
N PRO A 212 -13.92 -8.78 -16.99
CA PRO A 212 -14.00 -10.00 -16.18
C PRO A 212 -14.90 -9.83 -14.96
#